data_AF-A0A4Q9BBW8-F1
#
_entry.id   AF-A0A4Q9BBW8-F1
#
_cell.length_a   1.000
_cell.length_b   1.000
_cell.length_c   1.000
_cell.angle_alpha   90.00
_cell.angle_beta   90.00
_cell.angle_gamma   90.00
#
_symmetry.space_group_name_H-M   'P 1'
#
loop_
_entity.id
_entity.type
_entity.pdbx_description
1 polymer ?
#
loop_
_entity_poly.entity_id
_entity_poly.type
_entity_poly.pdbx_seq_one_letter_code
_entity_poly.pdbx_strand_id
1 'polypeptide(L)'
;MDTGLKPFIGITGGIGSGKSTICRIFSCLGIPVFEADKVAREICEKDAAVKEAIIAEFGPKAYLPDGSYNRAWIKGLLQKYPGDVAHLNAIIHPAVRSQASEWILNAPEAPFCLYESALITPRTKPDHITQMITVDCPLPERIQNVQKRSRMSYMETMQIIDLQPQPKNYLWGADFVIQNGKNDRVFPQVMNILKAFTCFVLLLASTAASAQFTASPGQLKAMTFNVRLDTESDGANQWKYRAKHCGELIRYHQADIIGLQEAFLHQITDLEKELPGFGWFGKGRDDGKTEGEFSALMYRKSKFKLLQEKTFWLSDSCDKVGFGWDAACRRVVTWGQFQEIKTGKKFFVFNTHFDHLGKVARRESAKLVLRKIAEIAGKSPVILTGDFNATPDDEPIQVLVDTKNPAHVIDAEKISQNGHYGPYSSFNGFSKEQEGKHIDYIFVKNGPSVLQHTTHSETWDNKYPTDHFPVSAVIRIP
;
A
#
# COMPACT_ATOMS: atom_id res chain seq x y z
N MET A 1 25.09 2.29 23.24
CA MET A 1 26.05 2.74 22.22
C MET A 1 25.40 2.47 20.88
N ASP A 2 25.00 3.52 20.19
CA ASP A 2 24.37 3.41 18.88
C ASP A 2 25.50 3.15 17.87
N THR A 3 25.64 1.90 17.43
CA THR A 3 26.79 1.44 16.64
C THR A 3 26.69 1.85 15.16
N GLY A 4 25.62 2.55 14.75
CA GLY A 4 25.38 2.92 13.37
C GLY A 4 25.10 1.72 12.44
N LEU A 5 24.90 0.53 13.01
CA LEU A 5 24.65 -0.71 12.27
C LEU A 5 23.15 -0.96 12.16
N LYS A 6 22.71 -1.42 10.98
CA LYS A 6 21.32 -1.80 10.69
C LYS A 6 20.81 -2.79 11.75
N PRO A 7 19.57 -2.65 12.27
CA PRO A 7 19.02 -3.60 13.24
C PRO A 7 19.00 -5.02 12.66
N PHE A 8 19.51 -6.00 13.40
CA PHE A 8 19.47 -7.41 13.01
C PHE A 8 18.39 -8.13 13.81
N ILE A 9 17.31 -8.53 13.16
CA ILE A 9 16.13 -9.11 13.80
C ILE A 9 16.13 -10.62 13.58
N GLY A 10 16.04 -11.41 14.64
CA GLY A 10 16.00 -12.85 14.56
C GLY A 10 14.62 -13.34 14.13
N ILE A 11 14.56 -14.34 13.26
CA ILE A 11 13.34 -15.06 12.92
C ILE A 11 13.50 -16.55 13.20
N THR A 12 12.65 -17.06 14.10
CA THR A 12 12.69 -18.43 14.62
C THR A 12 11.31 -19.10 14.58
N GLY A 13 11.23 -20.36 14.97
CA GLY A 13 10.04 -21.19 14.87
C GLY A 13 10.38 -22.64 14.60
N GLY A 14 9.55 -23.55 15.12
CA GLY A 14 9.80 -24.99 15.00
C GLY A 14 9.80 -25.50 13.56
N ILE A 15 10.30 -26.71 13.33
CA ILE A 15 10.30 -27.36 12.01
C ILE A 15 8.85 -27.45 11.49
N GLY A 16 8.66 -27.21 10.19
CA GLY A 16 7.33 -27.24 9.56
C GLY A 16 6.46 -26.00 9.78
N SER A 17 6.91 -25.00 10.55
CA SER A 17 6.15 -23.77 10.83
C SER A 17 6.03 -22.80 9.66
N GLY A 18 6.84 -22.96 8.60
CA GLY A 18 6.81 -22.08 7.42
C GLY A 18 7.72 -20.85 7.50
N LYS A 19 8.69 -20.78 8.42
CA LYS A 19 9.71 -19.71 8.47
C LYS A 19 10.28 -19.31 7.12
N SER A 20 10.71 -20.27 6.29
CA SER A 20 11.28 -19.98 4.97
C SER A 20 10.27 -19.29 4.05
N THR A 21 8.98 -19.59 4.17
CA THR A 21 7.91 -18.87 3.46
C THR A 21 7.82 -17.43 3.95
N ILE A 22 7.83 -17.21 5.27
CA ILE A 22 7.82 -15.87 5.86
C ILE A 22 9.04 -15.04 5.42
N CYS A 23 10.22 -15.63 5.45
CA CYS A 23 11.46 -14.98 5.03
C CYS A 23 11.43 -14.59 3.54
N ARG A 24 10.83 -15.43 2.67
CA ARG A 24 10.62 -15.09 1.26
C ARG A 24 9.67 -13.89 1.11
N ILE A 25 8.60 -13.81 1.90
CA ILE A 25 7.70 -12.65 1.87
C ILE A 25 8.47 -11.38 2.25
N PHE A 26 9.26 -11.40 3.33
CA PHE A 26 10.12 -10.27 3.70
C PHE A 26 11.15 -9.93 2.61
N SER A 27 11.76 -10.93 1.98
CA SER A 27 12.69 -10.73 0.86
C SER A 27 12.03 -10.04 -0.33
N CYS A 28 10.80 -10.44 -0.70
CA CYS A 28 10.01 -9.78 -1.75
C CYS A 28 9.66 -8.33 -1.41
N LEU A 29 9.60 -7.98 -0.11
CA LEU A 29 9.39 -6.62 0.39
C LEU A 29 10.70 -5.83 0.54
N GLY A 30 11.82 -6.37 0.04
CA GLY A 30 13.12 -5.70 0.05
C GLY A 30 13.90 -5.84 1.36
N ILE A 31 13.50 -6.74 2.27
CA ILE A 31 14.24 -6.99 3.52
C ILE A 31 15.28 -8.10 3.31
N PRO A 32 16.58 -7.81 3.46
CA PRO A 32 17.63 -8.82 3.36
C PRO A 32 17.51 -9.89 4.44
N VAL A 33 17.74 -11.15 4.07
CA VAL A 33 17.69 -12.30 4.98
C VAL A 33 19.02 -13.05 4.98
N PHE A 34 19.58 -13.22 6.17
CA PHE A 34 20.74 -14.07 6.45
C PHE A 34 20.26 -15.45 6.92
N GLU A 35 20.50 -16.49 6.12
CA GLU A 35 20.11 -17.87 6.42
C GLU A 35 21.23 -18.59 7.19
N ALA A 36 21.18 -18.60 8.52
CA ALA A 36 22.27 -19.12 9.36
C ALA A 36 22.55 -20.61 9.12
N ASP A 37 21.52 -21.42 8.91
CA ASP A 37 21.66 -22.86 8.66
C ASP A 37 22.36 -23.15 7.32
N LYS A 38 22.18 -22.26 6.33
CA LYS A 38 22.86 -22.35 5.03
C LYS A 38 24.32 -21.97 5.18
N VAL A 39 24.60 -20.86 5.86
CA VAL A 39 25.96 -20.37 6.10
C VAL A 39 26.77 -21.37 6.94
N ALA A 40 26.17 -21.96 7.99
CA ALA A 40 26.81 -23.00 8.79
C ALA A 40 27.28 -24.19 7.95
N ARG A 41 26.49 -24.61 6.95
CA ARG A 41 26.87 -25.69 6.02
C ARG A 41 28.03 -25.29 5.13
N GLU A 42 28.00 -24.09 4.58
CA GLU A 42 29.05 -23.57 3.71
C GLU A 42 30.37 -23.42 4.46
N ILE A 43 30.33 -22.93 5.71
CA ILE A 43 31.49 -22.82 6.60
C ILE A 43 32.09 -24.19 6.88
N CYS A 44 31.28 -25.19 7.25
CA CYS A 44 31.79 -26.54 7.52
C CYS A 44 32.51 -27.15 6.31
N GLU A 45 32.15 -26.76 5.10
CA GLU A 45 32.74 -27.27 3.85
C GLU A 45 33.97 -26.48 3.41
N LYS A 46 33.98 -25.16 3.57
CA LYS A 46 34.93 -24.26 2.91
C LYS A 46 35.91 -23.55 3.85
N ASP A 47 35.55 -23.39 5.12
CA ASP A 47 36.38 -22.67 6.08
C ASP A 47 37.46 -23.59 6.65
N ALA A 48 38.72 -23.27 6.37
CA ALA A 48 39.87 -24.08 6.77
C ALA A 48 40.02 -24.17 8.30
N ALA A 49 39.78 -23.07 9.02
CA ALA A 49 39.94 -23.03 10.47
C ALA A 49 38.84 -23.84 11.16
N VAL A 50 37.60 -23.74 10.68
CA VAL A 50 36.49 -24.57 11.19
C VAL A 50 36.72 -26.05 10.87
N LYS A 51 37.22 -26.36 9.68
CA LYS A 51 37.56 -27.73 9.29
C LYS A 51 38.64 -28.33 10.20
N GLU A 52 39.70 -27.59 10.46
CA GLU A 52 40.76 -28.02 11.37
C GLU A 52 40.23 -28.26 12.80
N ALA A 53 39.41 -27.35 13.32
CA ALA A 53 38.79 -27.49 14.64
C ALA A 53 37.85 -28.71 14.73
N ILE A 54 37.03 -28.96 13.71
CA ILE A 54 36.15 -30.14 13.65
C ILE A 54 36.99 -31.42 13.58
N ILE A 55 38.08 -31.45 12.80
CA ILE A 55 38.97 -32.62 12.74
C ILE A 55 39.69 -32.85 14.07
N ALA A 56 40.10 -31.78 14.77
CA ALA A 56 40.74 -31.89 16.08
C ALA A 56 39.78 -32.48 17.13
N GLU A 57 38.51 -32.06 17.14
CA GLU A 57 37.51 -32.50 18.11
C GLU A 57 36.92 -33.89 17.79
N PHE A 58 36.56 -34.14 16.52
CA PHE A 58 35.80 -35.33 16.11
C PHE A 58 36.62 -36.32 15.27
N GLY A 59 37.87 -35.99 14.95
CA GLY A 59 38.76 -36.82 14.16
C GLY A 59 38.56 -36.72 12.64
N PRO A 60 39.43 -37.36 11.85
CA PRO A 60 39.48 -37.20 10.40
C PRO A 60 38.23 -37.73 9.67
N LYS A 61 37.46 -38.62 10.29
CA LYS A 61 36.22 -39.18 9.71
C LYS A 61 35.09 -38.16 9.59
N ALA A 62 35.22 -37.00 10.24
CA ALA A 62 34.34 -35.86 10.07
C ALA A 62 34.33 -35.31 8.63
N TYR A 63 35.35 -35.64 7.83
CA TYR A 63 35.47 -35.29 6.43
C TYR A 63 35.67 -36.54 5.57
N LEU A 64 35.17 -36.50 4.35
CA LEU A 64 35.39 -37.53 3.34
C LEU A 64 36.80 -37.38 2.72
N PRO A 65 37.33 -38.42 2.04
CA PRO A 65 38.64 -38.35 1.40
C PRO A 65 38.76 -37.25 0.33
N ASP A 66 37.65 -36.84 -0.28
CA ASP A 66 37.57 -35.73 -1.22
C ASP A 66 37.59 -34.34 -0.55
N GLY A 67 37.67 -34.31 0.79
CA GLY A 67 37.73 -33.11 1.59
C GLY A 67 36.37 -32.50 1.96
N SER A 68 35.25 -33.10 1.53
CA SER A 68 33.90 -32.63 1.84
C SER A 68 33.43 -33.03 3.25
N TYR A 69 32.52 -32.24 3.84
CA TYR A 69 32.04 -32.46 5.20
C TYR A 69 31.12 -33.68 5.30
N ASN A 70 31.47 -34.65 6.16
CA ASN A 70 30.77 -35.93 6.28
C ASN A 70 29.55 -35.83 7.21
N ARG A 71 28.49 -35.22 6.70
CA ARG A 71 27.24 -34.96 7.46
C ARG A 71 26.59 -36.23 8.01
N ALA A 72 26.62 -37.33 7.26
CA ALA A 72 25.99 -38.58 7.67
C ALA A 72 26.71 -39.19 8.87
N TRP A 73 28.04 -39.18 8.84
CA TRP A 73 28.86 -39.68 9.94
C TRP A 73 28.74 -38.80 11.19
N ILE A 74 28.84 -37.48 11.04
CA ILE A 74 28.64 -36.54 12.16
C ILE A 74 27.25 -36.72 12.77
N LYS A 75 26.19 -36.79 11.96
CA LYS A 75 24.83 -37.02 12.46
C LYS A 75 24.73 -38.32 13.26
N GLY A 76 25.34 -39.40 12.79
CA GLY A 76 25.37 -40.68 13.52
C GLY A 76 26.14 -40.60 14.83
N LEU A 77 27.25 -39.85 14.86
CA LEU A 77 28.04 -39.60 16.07
C LEU A 77 27.22 -38.81 17.11
N LEU A 78 26.61 -37.69 16.70
CA LEU A 78 25.81 -36.83 17.58
C LEU A 78 24.56 -37.54 18.13
N GLN A 79 23.99 -38.50 17.38
CA GLN A 79 22.89 -39.34 17.87
C GLN A 79 23.35 -40.29 18.98
N LYS A 80 24.60 -40.77 18.91
CA LYS A 80 25.17 -41.69 19.91
C LYS A 80 25.66 -40.95 21.16
N TYR A 81 26.16 -39.73 21.00
CA TYR A 81 26.71 -38.90 22.07
C TYR A 81 26.06 -37.51 22.07
N PRO A 82 24.92 -37.32 22.74
CA PRO A 82 24.19 -36.04 22.70
C PRO A 82 24.98 -34.84 23.24
N GLY A 83 26.00 -35.05 24.08
CA GLY A 83 26.89 -34.00 24.59
C GLY A 83 27.75 -33.35 23.50
N ASP A 84 28.10 -34.11 22.46
CA ASP A 84 28.96 -33.66 21.36
C ASP A 84 28.29 -32.58 20.50
N VAL A 85 26.96 -32.45 20.58
CA VAL A 85 26.21 -31.36 19.94
C VAL A 85 26.66 -30.00 20.49
N ALA A 86 26.95 -29.91 21.78
CA ALA A 86 27.43 -28.67 22.39
C ALA A 86 28.84 -28.32 21.89
N HIS A 87 29.72 -29.32 21.75
CA HIS A 87 31.09 -29.13 21.28
C HIS A 87 31.11 -28.70 19.80
N LEU A 88 30.31 -29.35 18.95
CA LEU A 88 30.19 -28.97 17.55
C LEU A 88 29.63 -27.55 17.40
N ASN A 89 28.60 -27.19 18.18
CA ASN A 89 28.04 -25.85 18.17
C ASN A 89 29.03 -24.79 18.69
N ALA A 90 29.92 -25.14 19.63
CA ALA A 90 30.96 -24.25 20.13
C ALA A 90 32.00 -23.89 19.05
N ILE A 91 32.20 -24.76 18.06
CA ILE A 91 33.06 -24.50 16.90
C ILE A 91 32.31 -23.70 15.83
N ILE A 92 31.09 -24.12 15.48
CA ILE A 92 30.35 -23.57 14.33
C ILE A 92 29.74 -22.19 14.66
N HIS A 93 29.14 -22.00 15.83
CA HIS A 93 28.39 -20.78 16.14
C HIS A 93 29.26 -19.51 16.11
N PRO A 94 30.49 -19.48 16.66
CA PRO A 94 31.36 -18.31 16.54
C PRO A 94 31.65 -17.93 15.08
N ALA A 95 31.94 -18.90 14.23
CA ALA A 95 32.23 -18.67 12.82
C ALA A 95 31.01 -18.12 12.07
N VAL A 96 29.82 -18.69 12.31
CA VAL A 96 28.55 -18.19 11.74
C VAL A 96 28.27 -16.76 12.19
N ARG A 97 28.52 -16.44 13.46
CA ARG A 97 28.34 -15.07 13.99
C ARG A 97 29.30 -14.09 13.32
N SER A 98 30.56 -14.48 13.12
CA SER A 98 31.55 -13.66 12.41
C SER A 98 31.08 -13.33 10.99
N GLN A 99 30.63 -14.34 10.23
CA GLN A 99 30.09 -14.11 8.89
C GLN A 99 28.80 -13.28 8.89
N ALA A 100 27.94 -13.43 9.90
CA ALA A 100 26.74 -12.61 10.04
C ALA A 100 27.09 -11.13 10.23
N SER A 101 28.13 -10.84 11.03
CA SER A 101 28.65 -9.48 11.24
C SER A 101 29.29 -8.89 9.98
N GLU A 102 29.98 -9.68 9.16
CA GLU A 102 30.50 -9.21 7.87
C GLU A 102 29.39 -9.03 6.83
N TRP A 103 28.42 -9.93 6.81
CA TRP A 103 27.31 -9.90 5.87
C TRP A 103 26.43 -8.68 6.05
N ILE A 104 26.12 -8.29 7.29
CA ILE A 104 25.25 -7.13 7.56
C ILE A 104 25.88 -5.80 7.10
N LEU A 105 27.23 -5.69 7.14
CA LEU A 105 27.95 -4.51 6.64
C LEU A 105 27.83 -4.35 5.13
N ASN A 106 27.63 -5.46 4.41
CA ASN A 106 27.53 -5.50 2.95
C ASN A 106 26.08 -5.69 2.45
N ALA A 107 25.11 -5.79 3.36
CA ALA A 107 23.72 -6.02 3.01
C ALA A 107 23.11 -4.78 2.31
N PRO A 108 22.18 -4.97 1.34
CA PRO A 108 21.46 -3.87 0.70
C PRO A 108 20.82 -2.89 1.69
N GLU A 109 20.59 -1.65 1.25
CA GLU A 109 19.87 -0.66 2.06
C GLU A 109 18.44 -1.11 2.35
N ALA A 110 18.12 -1.25 3.64
CA ALA A 110 16.85 -1.73 4.15
C ALA A 110 16.69 -1.27 5.61
N PRO A 111 15.45 -1.12 6.11
CA PRO A 111 15.21 -0.64 7.47
C PRO A 111 15.74 -1.59 8.57
N PHE A 112 15.89 -2.87 8.26
CA PHE A 112 16.52 -3.89 9.12
C PHE A 112 16.92 -5.10 8.26
N CYS A 113 17.67 -6.03 8.84
CA CYS A 113 17.97 -7.33 8.26
C CYS A 113 17.36 -8.46 9.10
N LEU A 114 17.04 -9.59 8.49
CA LEU A 114 16.56 -10.78 9.19
C LEU A 114 17.67 -11.81 9.37
N TYR A 115 17.84 -12.33 10.58
CA TYR A 115 18.67 -13.48 10.91
C TYR A 115 17.76 -14.71 11.04
N GLU A 116 17.71 -15.55 10.02
CA GLU A 116 16.90 -16.78 10.01
C GLU A 116 17.68 -17.93 10.64
N SER A 117 17.10 -18.53 11.69
CA SER A 117 17.60 -19.78 12.25
C SER A 117 16.49 -20.52 12.98
N ALA A 118 16.47 -21.85 12.82
CA ALA A 118 15.40 -22.69 13.36
C ALA A 118 15.44 -22.90 14.89
N LEU A 119 16.55 -22.56 15.56
CA LEU A 119 16.79 -22.95 16.96
C LEU A 119 17.12 -21.77 17.89
N ILE A 120 16.88 -20.53 17.45
CA ILE A 120 17.04 -19.37 18.34
C ILE A 120 15.89 -19.33 19.34
N THR A 121 16.25 -19.21 20.61
CA THR A 121 15.37 -18.90 21.75
C THR A 121 15.94 -17.69 22.48
N PRO A 122 15.20 -17.02 23.37
CA PRO A 122 15.76 -15.89 24.12
C PRO A 122 17.02 -16.22 24.93
N ARG A 123 17.21 -17.49 25.33
CA ARG A 123 18.40 -17.95 26.07
C ARG A 123 19.61 -18.21 25.17
N THR A 124 19.38 -18.47 23.89
CA THR A 124 20.41 -18.82 22.90
C THR A 124 20.60 -17.74 21.84
N LYS A 125 19.85 -16.63 21.96
CA LYS A 125 19.88 -15.47 21.08
C LYS A 125 21.28 -14.84 21.08
N PRO A 126 21.95 -14.72 19.92
CA PRO A 126 23.19 -13.95 19.81
C PRO A 126 22.99 -12.49 20.25
N ASP A 127 24.00 -11.90 20.90
CA ASP A 127 23.91 -10.55 21.47
C ASP A 127 23.63 -9.45 20.43
N HIS A 128 24.00 -9.68 19.17
CA HIS A 128 23.74 -8.75 18.06
C HIS A 128 22.29 -8.80 17.54
N ILE A 129 21.48 -9.78 17.97
CA ILE A 129 20.06 -9.83 17.61
C ILE A 129 19.27 -9.01 18.61
N THR A 130 18.75 -7.88 18.14
CA THR A 130 18.07 -6.91 19.01
C THR A 130 16.65 -7.37 19.34
N GLN A 131 15.92 -7.91 18.37
CA GLN A 131 14.53 -8.36 18.52
C GLN A 131 14.26 -9.70 17.83
N MET A 132 13.17 -10.37 18.21
CA MET A 132 12.82 -11.73 17.79
C MET A 132 11.40 -11.81 17.22
N ILE A 133 11.29 -12.41 16.03
CA ILE A 133 10.05 -12.84 15.39
C ILE A 133 9.94 -14.36 15.53
N THR A 134 8.84 -14.85 16.08
CA THR A 134 8.54 -16.28 16.15
C THR A 134 7.41 -16.63 15.19
N VAL A 135 7.67 -17.57 14.28
CA VAL A 135 6.65 -18.15 13.41
C VAL A 135 6.02 -19.34 14.10
N ASP A 136 4.75 -19.23 14.45
CA ASP A 136 3.97 -20.26 15.11
C ASP A 136 2.99 -20.91 14.15
N CYS A 137 2.78 -22.22 14.32
CA CYS A 137 1.94 -23.03 13.45
C CYS A 137 1.46 -24.26 14.23
N PRO A 138 0.18 -24.63 14.15
CA PRO A 138 -0.35 -25.78 14.87
C PRO A 138 0.45 -27.07 14.59
N LEU A 139 0.70 -27.87 15.63
CA LEU A 139 1.49 -29.10 15.54
C LEU A 139 1.01 -30.07 14.43
N PRO A 140 -0.31 -30.32 14.24
CA PRO A 140 -0.78 -31.18 13.15
C PRO A 140 -0.38 -30.66 11.77
N GLU A 141 -0.42 -29.35 11.57
CA GLU A 141 -0.06 -28.70 10.31
C GLU A 141 1.45 -28.71 10.08
N ARG A 142 2.24 -28.49 11.14
CA ARG A 142 3.71 -28.62 11.09
C ARG A 142 4.13 -30.02 10.63
N ILE A 143 3.49 -31.06 11.18
CA ILE A 143 3.75 -32.46 10.80
C ILE A 143 3.43 -32.66 9.31
N GLN A 144 2.26 -32.23 8.86
CA GLN A 144 1.87 -32.31 7.44
C GLN A 144 2.86 -31.58 6.52
N ASN A 145 3.32 -30.39 6.92
CA ASN A 145 4.27 -29.60 6.13
C ASN A 145 5.63 -30.32 6.00
N VAL A 146 6.11 -30.97 7.06
CA VAL A 146 7.35 -31.76 7.03
C VAL A 146 7.20 -32.97 6.12
N GLN A 147 6.09 -33.72 6.23
CA GLN A 147 5.81 -34.90 5.42
C GLN A 147 5.60 -34.58 3.94
N LYS A 148 5.03 -33.41 3.62
CA LYS A 148 4.91 -32.94 2.23
C LYS A 148 6.27 -32.59 1.63
N ARG A 149 7.15 -31.96 2.42
CA ARG A 149 8.49 -31.52 1.97
C ARG A 149 9.50 -32.66 1.92
N SER A 150 9.36 -33.63 2.81
CA SER A 150 10.35 -34.65 3.11
C SER A 150 9.60 -35.97 3.22
N ARG A 151 10.03 -37.04 2.53
CA ARG A 151 9.36 -38.38 2.52
C ARG A 151 9.45 -39.12 3.88
N MET A 152 9.51 -38.38 4.99
CA MET A 152 9.67 -38.90 6.34
C MET A 152 8.33 -39.40 6.87
N SER A 153 8.38 -40.47 7.66
CA SER A 153 7.23 -41.00 8.37
C SER A 153 6.77 -40.04 9.49
N TYR A 154 5.55 -40.28 9.99
CA TYR A 154 5.02 -39.57 11.15
C TYR A 154 5.95 -39.70 12.37
N MET A 155 6.45 -40.91 12.63
CA MET A 155 7.33 -41.20 13.77
C MET A 155 8.67 -40.46 13.66
N GLU A 156 9.31 -40.48 12.49
CA GLU A 156 10.56 -39.74 12.26
C GLU A 156 10.36 -38.22 12.37
N THR A 157 9.21 -37.71 11.90
CA THR A 157 8.86 -36.29 12.02
C THR A 157 8.67 -35.88 13.47
N MET A 158 7.96 -36.70 14.26
CA MET A 158 7.71 -36.43 15.68
C MET A 158 9.00 -36.46 16.48
N GLN A 159 9.89 -37.42 16.23
CA GLN A 159 11.22 -37.48 16.86
C GLN A 159 12.03 -36.20 16.63
N ILE A 160 11.98 -35.61 15.44
CA ILE A 160 12.67 -34.34 15.18
C ILE A 160 12.01 -33.19 15.94
N ILE A 161 10.68 -33.16 16.01
CA ILE A 161 9.95 -32.12 16.74
C ILE A 161 10.26 -32.20 18.25
N ASP A 162 10.35 -33.40 18.82
CA ASP A 162 10.64 -33.61 20.23
C ASP A 162 12.07 -33.20 20.62
N LEU A 163 13.01 -33.27 19.67
CA LEU A 163 14.39 -32.79 19.84
C LEU A 163 14.50 -31.26 19.76
N GLN A 164 13.46 -30.56 19.29
CA GLN A 164 13.45 -29.10 19.26
C GLN A 164 12.95 -28.50 20.59
N PRO A 165 13.30 -27.24 20.89
CA PRO A 165 12.65 -26.48 21.95
C PRO A 165 11.12 -26.61 21.88
N GLN A 166 10.50 -26.76 23.05
CA GLN A 166 9.04 -26.78 23.16
C GLN A 166 8.44 -25.46 22.63
N PRO A 167 7.25 -25.44 21.99
CA PRO A 167 6.66 -24.23 21.39
C PRO A 167 6.66 -23.01 22.31
N LYS A 168 6.33 -23.22 23.59
CA LYS A 168 6.37 -22.19 24.63
C LYS A 168 7.72 -21.48 24.77
N ASN A 169 8.83 -22.15 24.47
CA ASN A 169 10.18 -21.59 24.59
C ASN A 169 10.56 -20.69 23.40
N TYR A 170 9.88 -20.84 22.25
CA TYR A 170 10.01 -19.91 21.13
C TYR A 170 9.12 -18.68 21.32
N LEU A 171 7.95 -18.87 21.91
CA LEU A 171 6.98 -17.79 22.17
C LEU A 171 7.41 -16.92 23.37
N TRP A 172 7.96 -17.55 24.40
CA TRP A 172 8.54 -16.84 25.52
C TRP A 172 9.68 -15.95 25.00
N GLY A 173 9.60 -14.65 25.24
CA GLY A 173 10.58 -13.65 24.78
C GLY A 173 10.56 -13.33 23.28
N ALA A 174 9.50 -13.71 22.55
CA ALA A 174 9.26 -13.20 21.20
C ALA A 174 8.71 -11.76 21.26
N ASP A 175 9.29 -10.86 20.50
CA ASP A 175 8.78 -9.49 20.35
C ASP A 175 7.57 -9.47 19.39
N PHE A 176 7.60 -10.36 18.40
CA PHE A 176 6.51 -10.53 17.43
C PHE A 176 6.23 -12.01 17.20
N VAL A 177 4.95 -12.34 16.98
CA VAL A 177 4.51 -13.68 16.62
C VAL A 177 3.76 -13.63 15.30
N ILE A 178 4.16 -14.47 14.35
CA ILE A 178 3.44 -14.68 13.09
C ILE A 178 2.74 -16.03 13.16
N GLN A 179 1.41 -16.01 13.19
CA GLN A 179 0.57 -17.18 13.07
C GLN A 179 0.50 -17.61 11.60
N ASN A 180 0.92 -18.85 11.33
CA ASN A 180 0.97 -19.45 10.01
C ASN A 180 0.24 -20.81 9.98
N GLY A 181 -0.97 -20.86 10.53
CA GLY A 181 -1.93 -21.93 10.29
C GLY A 181 -2.70 -21.72 8.99
N LYS A 182 -3.42 -22.75 8.55
CA LYS A 182 -4.17 -22.77 7.27
C LYS A 182 -5.19 -21.63 7.12
N ASN A 183 -5.75 -21.15 8.22
CA ASN A 183 -6.75 -20.07 8.21
C ASN A 183 -6.15 -18.69 8.52
N ASP A 184 -4.85 -18.61 8.80
CA ASP A 184 -4.19 -17.37 9.19
C ASP A 184 -3.77 -16.55 7.97
N ARG A 185 -3.99 -15.24 8.07
CA ARG A 185 -3.52 -14.29 7.07
C ARG A 185 -2.12 -13.83 7.44
N VAL A 186 -1.13 -14.41 6.77
CA VAL A 186 0.29 -14.14 7.02
C VAL A 186 0.71 -12.72 6.60
N PHE A 187 0.27 -12.27 5.42
CA PHE A 187 0.73 -11.01 4.85
C PHE A 187 0.40 -9.77 5.71
N PRO A 188 -0.81 -9.61 6.28
CA PRO A 188 -1.10 -8.52 7.23
C PRO A 188 -0.20 -8.52 8.47
N GLN A 189 0.14 -9.69 9.01
CA GLN A 189 1.03 -9.81 10.17
C GLN A 189 2.45 -9.35 9.82
N VAL A 190 2.97 -9.79 8.66
CA VAL A 190 4.26 -9.33 8.12
C VAL A 190 4.27 -7.81 7.91
N MET A 191 3.21 -7.23 7.36
CA MET A 191 3.11 -5.78 7.15
C MET A 191 3.04 -5.00 8.46
N ASN A 192 2.38 -5.52 9.49
CA ASN A 192 2.36 -4.90 10.82
C ASN A 192 3.73 -4.90 11.48
N ILE A 193 4.48 -5.99 11.35
CA ILE A 193 5.85 -6.10 11.84
C ILE A 193 6.78 -5.13 11.08
N LEU A 194 6.66 -5.08 9.75
CA LEU A 194 7.39 -4.13 8.91
C LEU A 194 7.12 -2.69 9.36
N LYS A 195 5.84 -2.33 9.56
CA LYS A 195 5.44 -1.02 10.10
C LYS A 195 6.05 -0.75 11.46
N ALA A 196 5.98 -1.70 12.40
CA ALA A 196 6.51 -1.55 13.75
C ALA A 196 8.03 -1.24 13.73
N PHE A 197 8.81 -1.96 12.93
CA PHE A 197 10.25 -1.71 12.79
C PHE A 197 10.55 -0.39 12.06
N THR A 198 9.77 -0.03 11.03
CA THR A 198 9.95 1.27 10.34
C THR A 198 9.53 2.47 11.20
N CYS A 199 8.53 2.33 12.07
CA CYS A 199 8.09 3.39 13.00
C CYS A 199 9.07 3.59 14.15
N PHE A 200 9.82 2.55 14.56
CA PHE A 200 10.83 2.67 15.62
C PHE A 200 12.07 3.46 15.17
N VAL A 201 12.46 3.33 13.90
CA VAL A 201 13.52 4.16 13.28
C VAL A 201 13.12 5.64 13.20
N LEU A 202 11.82 5.94 13.10
CA LEU A 202 11.29 7.31 13.08
C LEU A 202 11.25 7.97 14.48
N LEU A 203 11.28 7.19 15.57
CA LEU A 203 11.25 7.74 16.94
C LEU A 203 12.63 8.17 17.46
N LEU A 204 13.73 7.51 17.04
CA LEU A 204 15.09 7.89 17.43
C LEU A 204 15.67 9.06 16.61
N ALA A 205 15.07 9.37 15.46
CA ALA A 205 15.39 10.56 14.67
C ALA A 205 14.62 11.83 15.13
N SER A 206 13.87 11.78 16.23
CA SER A 206 12.96 12.85 16.63
C SER A 206 13.60 14.06 17.34
N THR A 207 14.92 14.13 17.47
CA THR A 207 15.63 15.38 17.84
C THR A 207 16.34 16.06 16.67
N ALA A 208 16.30 15.48 15.47
CA ALA A 208 16.83 16.12 14.27
C ALA A 208 15.88 15.94 13.09
N ALA A 209 15.13 17.00 12.81
CA ALA A 209 14.26 17.19 11.66
C ALA A 209 13.01 16.30 11.61
N SER A 210 11.89 16.91 12.03
CA SER A 210 10.59 16.68 11.43
C SER A 210 10.63 16.97 9.92
N ALA A 211 11.18 16.05 9.14
CA ALA A 211 10.84 15.93 7.74
C ALA A 211 9.44 15.34 7.67
N GLN A 212 8.44 16.21 7.88
CA GLN A 212 7.17 16.02 7.21
C GLN A 212 7.49 15.66 5.75
N PHE A 213 6.82 14.64 5.21
CA PHE A 213 6.65 14.51 3.76
C PHE A 213 5.83 15.74 3.32
N THR A 214 6.45 16.92 3.35
CA THR A 214 5.89 18.09 2.70
C THR A 214 5.95 17.74 1.23
N ALA A 215 4.77 17.65 0.60
CA ALA A 215 4.70 17.63 -0.85
C ALA A 215 5.70 18.65 -1.38
N SER A 216 6.51 18.24 -2.36
CA SER A 216 7.48 19.17 -2.96
C SER A 216 6.74 20.46 -3.35
N PRO A 217 7.30 21.66 -3.13
CA PRO A 217 6.58 22.91 -3.38
C PRO A 217 5.92 22.91 -4.77
N GLY A 218 4.62 23.20 -4.86
CA GLY A 218 3.85 23.13 -6.09
C GLY A 218 3.21 21.77 -6.39
N GLN A 219 3.38 20.76 -5.55
CA GLN A 219 2.77 19.43 -5.69
C GLN A 219 1.51 19.30 -4.83
N LEU A 220 0.45 18.72 -5.39
CA LEU A 220 -0.79 18.39 -4.69
C LEU A 220 -1.32 17.02 -5.09
N LYS A 221 -2.16 16.41 -4.26
CA LYS A 221 -2.93 15.20 -4.63
C LYS A 221 -4.40 15.55 -4.88
N ALA A 222 -4.81 15.53 -6.15
CA ALA A 222 -6.20 15.67 -6.54
C ALA A 222 -6.90 14.31 -6.50
N MET A 223 -8.17 14.27 -6.11
CA MET A 223 -9.00 13.06 -6.09
C MET A 223 -10.36 13.36 -6.71
N THR A 224 -10.87 12.47 -7.57
CA THR A 224 -12.27 12.41 -7.96
C THR A 224 -12.94 11.26 -7.23
N PHE A 225 -14.10 11.50 -6.64
CA PHE A 225 -14.73 10.55 -5.73
C PHE A 225 -16.26 10.68 -5.81
N ASN A 226 -16.89 9.83 -6.63
CA ASN A 226 -18.33 9.61 -6.57
C ASN A 226 -18.63 8.83 -5.28
N VAL A 227 -19.30 9.49 -4.33
CA VAL A 227 -19.52 8.92 -2.99
C VAL A 227 -20.79 8.10 -2.88
N ARG A 228 -21.53 7.94 -3.99
CA ARG A 228 -22.85 7.33 -4.06
C ARG A 228 -23.89 8.07 -3.23
N LEU A 229 -24.97 8.48 -3.88
CA LEU A 229 -26.09 9.14 -3.21
C LEU A 229 -26.65 8.30 -2.04
N ASP A 230 -27.22 8.96 -1.04
CA ASP A 230 -27.89 8.28 0.06
C ASP A 230 -29.31 7.83 -0.34
N THR A 231 -29.53 6.52 -0.41
CA THR A 231 -30.84 5.93 -0.74
C THR A 231 -31.10 4.65 0.04
N GLU A 232 -32.34 4.46 0.49
CA GLU A 232 -32.75 3.26 1.23
C GLU A 232 -32.50 1.97 0.44
N SER A 233 -32.61 2.04 -0.89
CA SER A 233 -32.42 0.90 -1.80
C SER A 233 -31.03 0.28 -1.75
N ASP A 234 -30.01 1.02 -1.29
CA ASP A 234 -28.65 0.50 -1.12
C ASP A 234 -28.50 -0.41 0.11
N GLY A 235 -29.53 -0.52 0.97
CA GLY A 235 -29.58 -1.47 2.09
C GLY A 235 -28.36 -1.39 3.03
N ALA A 236 -27.55 -2.45 3.06
CA ALA A 236 -26.33 -2.50 3.88
C ALA A 236 -25.22 -1.56 3.40
N ASN A 237 -25.38 -0.97 2.21
CA ASN A 237 -24.50 0.03 1.62
C ASN A 237 -25.10 1.45 1.70
N GLN A 238 -26.08 1.72 2.57
CA GLN A 238 -26.57 3.08 2.82
C GLN A 238 -25.46 4.00 3.37
N TRP A 239 -25.59 5.32 3.13
CA TRP A 239 -24.57 6.31 3.48
C TRP A 239 -24.15 6.28 4.94
N LYS A 240 -25.11 6.13 5.86
CA LYS A 240 -24.86 6.07 7.32
C LYS A 240 -23.84 5.01 7.74
N TYR A 241 -23.62 3.97 6.93
CA TYR A 241 -22.62 2.92 7.17
C TYR A 241 -21.30 3.17 6.43
N ARG A 242 -21.26 4.11 5.49
CA ARG A 242 -20.12 4.37 4.60
C ARG A 242 -19.40 5.68 4.87
N ALA A 243 -20.09 6.69 5.41
CA ALA A 243 -19.58 8.03 5.68
C ALA A 243 -18.18 8.04 6.31
N LYS A 244 -18.02 7.29 7.40
CA LYS A 244 -16.75 7.15 8.12
C LYS A 244 -15.65 6.56 7.22
N HIS A 245 -15.96 5.51 6.47
CA HIS A 245 -14.99 4.84 5.59
C HIS A 245 -14.56 5.72 4.42
N CYS A 246 -15.47 6.49 3.83
CA CYS A 246 -15.11 7.52 2.83
C CYS A 246 -14.13 8.54 3.40
N GLY A 247 -14.38 9.02 4.62
CA GLY A 247 -13.47 9.92 5.34
C GLY A 247 -12.11 9.28 5.64
N GLU A 248 -12.10 8.03 6.13
CA GLU A 248 -10.88 7.26 6.39
C GLU A 248 -10.03 7.11 5.12
N LEU A 249 -10.64 6.80 3.98
CA LEU A 249 -9.97 6.69 2.68
C LEU A 249 -9.30 8.02 2.30
N ILE A 250 -10.05 9.12 2.33
CA ILE A 250 -9.52 10.45 1.98
C ILE A 250 -8.33 10.84 2.88
N ARG A 251 -8.44 10.57 4.19
CA ARG A 251 -7.36 10.83 5.15
C ARG A 251 -6.14 9.95 4.90
N TYR A 252 -6.35 8.64 4.71
CA TYR A 252 -5.27 7.67 4.52
C TYR A 252 -4.46 7.98 3.26
N HIS A 253 -5.14 8.29 2.14
CA HIS A 253 -4.48 8.64 0.89
C HIS A 253 -3.99 10.08 0.83
N GLN A 254 -4.26 10.89 1.85
CA GLN A 254 -3.82 12.27 2.00
C GLN A 254 -4.20 13.14 0.78
N ALA A 255 -5.45 13.05 0.34
CA ALA A 255 -5.93 13.95 -0.71
C ALA A 255 -5.85 15.42 -0.24
N ASP A 256 -5.64 16.32 -1.20
CA ASP A 256 -5.48 17.75 -0.96
C ASP A 256 -6.68 18.54 -1.50
N ILE A 257 -7.18 18.13 -2.67
CA ILE A 257 -8.41 18.64 -3.30
C ILE A 257 -9.21 17.44 -3.78
N ILE A 258 -10.51 17.42 -3.47
CA ILE A 258 -11.43 16.33 -3.79
C ILE A 258 -12.62 16.90 -4.57
N GLY A 259 -12.86 16.37 -5.77
CA GLY A 259 -14.11 16.55 -6.49
C GLY A 259 -15.08 15.43 -6.09
N LEU A 260 -16.21 15.81 -5.49
CA LEU A 260 -17.27 14.88 -5.09
C LEU A 260 -18.37 14.80 -6.15
N GLN A 261 -18.96 13.63 -6.33
CA GLN A 261 -20.18 13.44 -7.13
C GLN A 261 -21.23 12.67 -6.32
N GLU A 262 -22.50 12.83 -6.69
CA GLU A 262 -23.68 12.24 -6.03
C GLU A 262 -23.92 12.63 -4.57
N ALA A 263 -23.09 13.50 -4.00
CA ALA A 263 -23.22 13.89 -2.61
C ALA A 263 -24.40 14.86 -2.41
N PHE A 264 -25.34 14.50 -1.54
CA PHE A 264 -26.28 15.45 -0.97
C PHE A 264 -25.62 16.31 0.12
N LEU A 265 -26.26 17.42 0.49
CA LEU A 265 -25.74 18.36 1.48
C LEU A 265 -25.41 17.68 2.83
N HIS A 266 -26.24 16.75 3.30
CA HIS A 266 -25.98 16.03 4.55
C HIS A 266 -24.77 15.11 4.44
N GLN A 267 -24.55 14.46 3.28
CA GLN A 267 -23.37 13.63 3.04
C GLN A 267 -22.08 14.46 3.03
N ILE A 268 -22.11 15.65 2.42
CA ILE A 268 -20.98 16.59 2.47
C ILE A 268 -20.71 17.04 3.91
N THR A 269 -21.76 17.34 4.67
CA THR A 269 -21.66 17.74 6.08
C THR A 269 -21.05 16.62 6.94
N ASP A 270 -21.37 15.37 6.67
CA ASP A 270 -20.76 14.23 7.37
C ASP A 270 -19.28 14.06 7.00
N LEU A 271 -18.92 14.22 5.72
CA LEU A 271 -17.51 14.23 5.29
C LEU A 271 -16.72 15.39 5.89
N GLU A 272 -17.33 16.56 6.06
CA GLU A 272 -16.69 17.71 6.72
C GLU A 272 -16.31 17.38 8.18
N LYS A 273 -17.16 16.66 8.91
CA LYS A 273 -16.85 16.19 10.28
C LYS A 273 -15.67 15.21 10.29
N GLU A 274 -15.61 14.34 9.29
CA GLU A 274 -14.53 13.37 9.10
C GLU A 274 -13.22 14.04 8.63
N LEU A 275 -13.27 15.23 8.03
CA LEU A 275 -12.13 15.89 7.41
C LEU A 275 -11.83 17.25 8.06
N PRO A 276 -11.49 17.30 9.36
CA PRO A 276 -11.18 18.55 10.02
C PRO A 276 -10.01 19.25 9.32
N GLY A 277 -10.21 20.54 9.00
CA GLY A 277 -9.23 21.34 8.26
C GLY A 277 -9.49 21.43 6.76
N PHE A 278 -10.48 20.71 6.23
CA PHE A 278 -10.99 20.96 4.88
C PHE A 278 -12.00 22.12 4.87
N GLY A 279 -12.10 22.78 3.73
CA GLY A 279 -13.22 23.62 3.36
C GLY A 279 -13.89 23.01 2.14
N TRP A 280 -15.14 23.37 1.87
CA TRP A 280 -15.85 22.90 0.69
C TRP A 280 -16.76 23.97 0.12
N PHE A 281 -17.09 23.86 -1.16
CA PHE A 281 -18.07 24.71 -1.83
C PHE A 281 -18.73 23.97 -3.00
N GLY A 282 -19.88 24.49 -3.42
CA GLY A 282 -20.73 23.92 -4.48
C GLY A 282 -22.18 24.31 -4.28
N LYS A 283 -23.03 24.02 -5.28
CA LYS A 283 -24.47 24.25 -5.21
C LYS A 283 -25.22 22.98 -5.59
N GLY A 284 -26.34 22.73 -4.91
CA GLY A 284 -27.27 21.66 -5.25
C GLY A 284 -27.81 21.86 -6.67
N ARG A 285 -27.80 20.79 -7.46
CA ARG A 285 -28.13 20.88 -8.90
C ARG A 285 -29.60 21.16 -9.20
N ASP A 286 -30.49 21.03 -8.22
CA ASP A 286 -31.94 21.14 -8.46
C ASP A 286 -32.51 22.54 -8.20
N ASP A 287 -31.89 23.32 -7.33
CA ASP A 287 -32.33 24.69 -7.01
C ASP A 287 -31.21 25.75 -7.07
N GLY A 288 -29.97 25.30 -7.26
CA GLY A 288 -28.79 26.17 -7.23
C GLY A 288 -28.44 26.70 -5.85
N LYS A 289 -28.90 26.02 -4.80
CA LYS A 289 -28.58 26.28 -3.40
C LYS A 289 -28.27 24.95 -2.72
N THR A 290 -29.29 24.26 -2.17
CA THR A 290 -29.12 23.12 -1.27
C THR A 290 -29.78 21.83 -1.76
N GLU A 291 -30.66 21.91 -2.75
CA GLU A 291 -31.46 20.77 -3.21
C GLU A 291 -30.77 19.99 -4.33
N GLY A 292 -30.90 18.66 -4.25
CA GLY A 292 -30.29 17.73 -5.20
C GLY A 292 -28.82 17.42 -4.89
N GLU A 293 -28.26 16.54 -5.72
CA GLU A 293 -26.85 16.17 -5.64
C GLU A 293 -25.94 17.37 -6.00
N PHE A 294 -24.74 17.36 -5.44
CA PHE A 294 -23.69 18.33 -5.68
C PHE A 294 -22.57 17.73 -6.53
N SER A 295 -21.87 18.59 -7.27
CA SER A 295 -20.50 18.33 -7.75
C SER A 295 -19.48 19.09 -6.92
N ALA A 296 -19.58 19.02 -5.59
CA ALA A 296 -18.81 19.86 -4.68
C ALA A 296 -17.29 19.67 -4.79
N LEU A 297 -16.53 20.72 -4.47
CA LEU A 297 -15.08 20.67 -4.29
C LEU A 297 -14.74 20.82 -2.81
N MET A 298 -14.02 19.86 -2.26
CA MET A 298 -13.39 19.96 -0.94
C MET A 298 -11.89 20.22 -1.09
N TYR A 299 -11.30 21.01 -0.19
CA TYR A 299 -9.87 21.35 -0.25
C TYR A 299 -9.25 21.58 1.13
N ARG A 300 -7.96 21.27 1.27
CA ARG A 300 -7.20 21.47 2.51
C ARG A 300 -6.89 22.96 2.75
N LYS A 301 -7.54 23.59 3.73
CA LYS A 301 -7.40 25.03 4.04
C LYS A 301 -6.00 25.43 4.47
N SER A 302 -5.24 24.51 5.07
CA SER A 302 -3.86 24.77 5.47
C SER A 302 -2.87 24.83 4.30
N LYS A 303 -3.27 24.40 3.10
CA LYS A 303 -2.41 24.35 1.91
C LYS A 303 -2.85 25.32 0.82
N PHE A 304 -4.15 25.58 0.70
CA PHE A 304 -4.68 26.43 -0.37
C PHE A 304 -5.57 27.54 0.16
N LYS A 305 -5.44 28.71 -0.47
CA LYS A 305 -6.41 29.80 -0.40
C LYS A 305 -7.33 29.69 -1.61
N LEU A 306 -8.64 29.67 -1.37
CA LEU A 306 -9.64 29.82 -2.42
C LEU A 306 -9.79 31.30 -2.77
N LEU A 307 -9.63 31.64 -4.05
CA LEU A 307 -9.67 33.02 -4.55
C LEU A 307 -11.01 33.34 -5.19
N GLN A 308 -11.57 32.41 -5.95
CA GLN A 308 -12.85 32.52 -6.64
C GLN A 308 -13.51 31.16 -6.72
N GLU A 309 -14.83 31.14 -6.74
CA GLU A 309 -15.62 29.93 -6.92
C GLU A 309 -16.90 30.24 -7.71
N LYS A 310 -17.38 29.28 -8.49
CA LYS A 310 -18.70 29.33 -9.11
C LYS A 310 -19.23 27.92 -9.39
N THR A 311 -20.55 27.79 -9.48
CA THR A 311 -21.21 26.60 -10.04
C THR A 311 -22.12 27.03 -11.19
N PHE A 312 -22.12 26.27 -12.29
CA PHE A 312 -22.98 26.48 -13.44
C PHE A 312 -23.56 25.15 -13.94
N TRP A 313 -24.68 25.19 -14.67
CA TRP A 313 -25.37 24.02 -15.20
C TRP A 313 -24.83 23.65 -16.57
N LEU A 314 -24.78 22.35 -16.84
CA LEU A 314 -24.50 21.80 -18.16
C LEU A 314 -25.76 21.91 -19.03
N SER A 315 -26.06 23.13 -19.47
CA SER A 315 -27.22 23.48 -20.29
C SER A 315 -26.92 24.73 -21.14
N ASP A 316 -27.81 25.06 -22.06
CA ASP A 316 -27.66 26.23 -22.94
C ASP A 316 -27.59 27.56 -22.17
N SER A 317 -28.29 27.66 -21.02
CA SER A 317 -28.31 28.88 -20.22
C SER A 317 -27.14 29.02 -19.26
N CYS A 318 -26.49 27.92 -18.85
CA CYS A 318 -25.41 27.80 -17.84
C CYS A 318 -25.65 28.45 -16.45
N ASP A 319 -26.11 29.69 -16.39
CA ASP A 319 -26.35 30.49 -15.19
C ASP A 319 -27.74 30.28 -14.57
N LYS A 320 -28.60 29.48 -15.21
CA LYS A 320 -29.93 29.11 -14.69
C LYS A 320 -30.01 27.61 -14.47
N VAL A 321 -30.69 27.23 -13.39
CA VAL A 321 -31.10 25.86 -13.12
C VAL A 321 -31.89 25.34 -14.31
N GLY A 322 -31.44 24.24 -14.90
CA GLY A 322 -32.10 23.68 -16.08
C GLY A 322 -31.48 22.37 -16.54
N PHE A 323 -32.25 21.64 -17.33
CA PHE A 323 -31.77 20.47 -18.06
C PHE A 323 -31.00 20.92 -19.30
N GLY A 324 -30.01 20.13 -19.70
CA GLY A 324 -29.30 20.32 -20.98
C GLY A 324 -29.68 19.22 -21.96
N TRP A 325 -30.06 19.60 -23.18
CA TRP A 325 -30.31 18.68 -24.29
C TRP A 325 -31.24 17.50 -23.90
N ASP A 326 -30.78 16.26 -24.08
CA ASP A 326 -31.49 15.01 -23.76
C ASP A 326 -31.13 14.44 -22.38
N ALA A 327 -30.57 15.26 -21.46
CA ALA A 327 -30.19 14.81 -20.14
C ALA A 327 -31.39 14.36 -19.31
N ALA A 328 -31.26 13.22 -18.62
CA ALA A 328 -32.28 12.73 -17.70
C ALA A 328 -32.27 13.46 -16.35
N CYS A 329 -31.13 14.06 -15.97
CA CYS A 329 -30.98 14.85 -14.76
C CYS A 329 -30.37 16.22 -15.05
N ARG A 330 -30.63 17.21 -14.19
CA ARG A 330 -29.86 18.45 -14.19
C ARG A 330 -28.42 18.12 -13.79
N ARG A 331 -27.44 18.63 -14.52
CA ARG A 331 -26.01 18.40 -14.24
C ARG A 331 -25.28 19.72 -14.10
N VAL A 332 -24.24 19.74 -13.28
CA VAL A 332 -23.50 20.95 -12.93
C VAL A 332 -21.99 20.76 -13.05
N VAL A 333 -21.30 21.89 -13.16
CA VAL A 333 -19.86 22.02 -12.97
C VAL A 333 -19.63 22.99 -11.83
N THR A 334 -18.85 22.60 -10.84
CA THR A 334 -18.35 23.48 -9.79
C THR A 334 -16.87 23.69 -10.01
N TRP A 335 -16.40 24.94 -9.93
CA TRP A 335 -14.98 25.25 -10.10
C TRP A 335 -14.50 26.29 -9.11
N GLY A 336 -13.21 26.23 -8.79
CA GLY A 336 -12.53 27.22 -7.97
C GLY A 336 -11.15 27.58 -8.50
N GLN A 337 -10.78 28.85 -8.33
CA GLN A 337 -9.41 29.32 -8.49
C GLN A 337 -8.70 29.22 -7.14
N PHE A 338 -7.61 28.46 -7.09
CA PHE A 338 -6.82 28.25 -5.88
C PHE A 338 -5.46 28.93 -5.98
N GLN A 339 -4.92 29.28 -4.82
CA GLN A 339 -3.52 29.63 -4.64
C GLN A 339 -2.89 28.72 -3.58
N GLU A 340 -1.80 28.03 -3.92
CA GLU A 340 -1.01 27.31 -2.91
C GLU A 340 -0.31 28.32 -2.00
N ILE A 341 -0.52 28.18 -0.69
CA ILE A 341 -0.04 29.15 0.31
C ILE A 341 1.50 29.22 0.30
N LYS A 342 2.18 28.07 0.21
CA LYS A 342 3.64 28.00 0.31
C LYS A 342 4.37 28.61 -0.89
N THR A 343 3.86 28.41 -2.10
CA THR A 343 4.53 28.85 -3.34
C THR A 343 3.90 30.08 -3.98
N GLY A 344 2.68 30.43 -3.60
CA GLY A 344 1.89 31.47 -4.26
C GLY A 344 1.37 31.09 -5.64
N LYS A 345 1.65 29.87 -6.14
CA LYS A 345 1.20 29.40 -7.47
C LYS A 345 -0.31 29.32 -7.52
N LYS A 346 -0.89 29.75 -8.66
CA LYS A 346 -2.33 29.77 -8.91
C LYS A 346 -2.72 28.74 -9.96
N PHE A 347 -3.85 28.10 -9.76
CA PHE A 347 -4.40 27.10 -10.66
C PHE A 347 -5.92 27.02 -10.49
N PHE A 348 -6.60 26.37 -11.43
CA PHE A 348 -8.04 26.15 -11.37
C PHE A 348 -8.35 24.66 -11.22
N VAL A 349 -9.39 24.36 -10.45
CA VAL A 349 -9.95 23.01 -10.38
C VAL A 349 -11.42 23.07 -10.76
N PHE A 350 -11.83 22.18 -11.67
CA PHE A 350 -13.20 21.98 -12.11
C PHE A 350 -13.64 20.58 -11.69
N ASN A 351 -14.87 20.43 -11.25
CA ASN A 351 -15.48 19.15 -10.91
C ASN A 351 -16.87 19.03 -11.52
N THR A 352 -17.23 17.85 -12.03
CA THR A 352 -18.53 17.63 -12.67
C THR A 352 -19.01 16.19 -12.53
N HIS A 353 -20.28 15.98 -12.88
CA HIS A 353 -20.89 14.67 -13.02
C HIS A 353 -21.78 14.71 -14.29
N PHE A 354 -21.41 13.96 -15.33
CA PHE A 354 -22.15 13.92 -16.59
C PHE A 354 -23.40 13.06 -16.51
N ASP A 355 -24.31 13.23 -17.47
CA ASP A 355 -25.56 12.48 -17.51
C ASP A 355 -25.36 11.02 -17.93
N HIS A 356 -25.95 10.09 -17.18
CA HIS A 356 -25.89 8.66 -17.47
C HIS A 356 -26.71 8.22 -18.69
N LEU A 357 -27.78 8.92 -19.08
CA LEU A 357 -28.67 8.52 -20.18
C LEU A 357 -28.50 9.34 -21.46
N GLY A 358 -28.44 10.67 -21.33
CA GLY A 358 -28.43 11.60 -22.45
C GLY A 358 -27.13 11.55 -23.26
N LYS A 359 -27.19 10.97 -24.47
CA LYS A 359 -26.03 10.85 -25.36
C LYS A 359 -25.63 12.22 -25.91
N VAL A 360 -26.61 13.02 -26.33
CA VAL A 360 -26.37 14.37 -26.83
C VAL A 360 -25.84 15.25 -25.71
N ALA A 361 -26.42 15.13 -24.51
CA ALA A 361 -26.06 15.88 -23.33
C ALA A 361 -24.62 15.62 -22.93
N ARG A 362 -24.14 14.36 -22.91
CA ARG A 362 -22.73 14.08 -22.62
C ARG A 362 -21.78 14.71 -23.64
N ARG A 363 -22.06 14.57 -24.95
CA ARG A 363 -21.25 15.19 -26.00
C ARG A 363 -21.19 16.71 -25.88
N GLU A 364 -22.35 17.35 -25.75
CA GLU A 364 -22.41 18.81 -25.68
C GLU A 364 -21.87 19.35 -24.35
N SER A 365 -21.99 18.58 -23.26
CA SER A 365 -21.34 18.87 -21.99
C SER A 365 -19.81 18.84 -22.12
N ALA A 366 -19.23 17.83 -22.79
CA ALA A 366 -17.79 17.80 -23.06
C ALA A 366 -17.32 19.06 -23.79
N LYS A 367 -18.01 19.43 -24.88
CA LYS A 367 -17.70 20.67 -25.64
C LYS A 367 -17.85 21.91 -24.77
N LEU A 368 -18.91 21.99 -23.97
CA LEU A 368 -19.18 23.12 -23.08
C LEU A 368 -18.11 23.27 -22.00
N VAL A 369 -17.69 22.16 -21.38
CA VAL A 369 -16.61 22.14 -20.37
C VAL A 369 -15.31 22.67 -20.96
N LEU A 370 -14.90 22.21 -22.16
CA LEU A 370 -13.69 22.73 -22.82
C LEU A 370 -13.77 24.24 -23.09
N ARG A 371 -14.93 24.73 -23.58
CA ARG A 371 -15.15 26.17 -23.78
C ARG A 371 -15.06 26.94 -22.48
N LYS A 372 -15.70 26.46 -21.41
CA LYS A 372 -15.71 27.12 -20.09
C LYS A 372 -14.33 27.11 -19.42
N ILE A 373 -13.58 26.02 -19.55
CA ILE A 373 -12.18 25.98 -19.10
C ILE A 373 -11.35 27.04 -19.82
N ALA A 374 -11.48 27.16 -21.14
CA ALA A 374 -10.74 28.17 -21.91
C ALA A 374 -11.16 29.61 -21.54
N GLU A 375 -12.45 29.85 -21.34
CA GLU A 375 -13.01 31.15 -20.93
C GLU A 375 -12.53 31.57 -19.53
N ILE A 376 -12.58 30.65 -18.56
CA ILE A 376 -12.37 30.95 -17.14
C ILE A 376 -10.89 30.91 -16.77
N ALA A 377 -10.17 29.86 -17.18
CA ALA A 377 -8.78 29.65 -16.77
C ALA A 377 -7.78 30.25 -17.75
N GLY A 378 -8.18 30.49 -19.01
CA GLY A 378 -7.30 30.95 -20.08
C GLY A 378 -6.07 30.04 -20.23
N LYS A 379 -4.89 30.58 -19.99
CA LYS A 379 -3.60 29.86 -20.03
C LYS A 379 -3.14 29.33 -18.65
N SER A 380 -3.94 29.53 -17.60
CA SER A 380 -3.58 29.08 -16.25
C SER A 380 -3.63 27.56 -16.14
N PRO A 381 -2.85 26.93 -15.25
CA PRO A 381 -2.92 25.48 -15.01
C PRO A 381 -4.31 25.04 -14.55
N VAL A 382 -4.79 23.91 -15.08
CA VAL A 382 -6.14 23.38 -14.82
C VAL A 382 -6.08 21.91 -14.44
N ILE A 383 -6.92 21.54 -13.47
CA ILE A 383 -7.28 20.16 -13.13
C ILE A 383 -8.80 20.03 -13.32
N LEU A 384 -9.26 19.00 -14.02
CA LEU A 384 -10.67 18.67 -14.19
C LEU A 384 -10.91 17.27 -13.63
N THR A 385 -11.82 17.16 -12.66
CA THR A 385 -12.23 15.90 -12.04
C THR A 385 -13.69 15.60 -12.37
N GLY A 386 -14.09 14.34 -12.30
CA GLY A 386 -15.50 14.01 -12.37
C GLY A 386 -15.80 12.55 -12.65
N ASP A 387 -17.08 12.22 -12.49
CA ASP A 387 -17.73 11.06 -13.08
C ASP A 387 -18.31 11.49 -14.44
N PHE A 388 -17.80 10.91 -15.52
CA PHE A 388 -18.18 11.28 -16.88
C PHE A 388 -19.25 10.36 -17.47
N ASN A 389 -19.65 9.29 -16.76
CA ASN A 389 -20.58 8.27 -17.25
C ASN A 389 -20.21 7.77 -18.66
N ALA A 390 -18.91 7.68 -18.95
CA ALA A 390 -18.39 7.39 -20.27
C ALA A 390 -17.02 6.71 -20.19
N THR A 391 -16.85 5.65 -20.96
CA THR A 391 -15.59 4.91 -21.10
C THR A 391 -14.65 5.62 -22.08
N PRO A 392 -13.35 5.25 -22.14
CA PRO A 392 -12.39 5.95 -23.00
C PRO A 392 -12.80 6.00 -24.48
N ASP A 393 -13.47 4.96 -24.98
CA ASP A 393 -13.90 4.88 -26.38
C ASP A 393 -15.22 5.64 -26.67
N ASP A 394 -15.91 6.13 -25.64
CA ASP A 394 -17.15 6.87 -25.80
C ASP A 394 -16.90 8.30 -26.29
N GLU A 395 -17.81 8.79 -27.14
CA GLU A 395 -17.76 10.10 -27.78
C GLU A 395 -17.40 11.29 -26.85
N PRO A 396 -18.01 11.48 -25.66
CA PRO A 396 -17.66 12.60 -24.78
C PRO A 396 -16.19 12.60 -24.35
N ILE A 397 -15.58 11.43 -24.11
CA ILE A 397 -14.16 11.36 -23.71
C ILE A 397 -13.28 11.67 -24.92
N GLN A 398 -13.60 11.10 -26.08
CA GLN A 398 -12.90 11.41 -27.33
C GLN A 398 -12.94 12.91 -27.66
N VAL A 399 -14.05 13.59 -27.40
CA VAL A 399 -14.18 15.05 -27.54
C VAL A 399 -13.26 15.81 -26.57
N LEU A 400 -13.16 15.36 -25.31
CA LEU A 400 -12.33 16.03 -24.29
C LEU A 400 -10.84 15.96 -24.61
N VAL A 401 -10.38 14.83 -25.16
CA VAL A 401 -8.95 14.55 -25.40
C VAL A 401 -8.50 14.76 -26.85
N ASP A 402 -9.40 15.20 -27.74
CA ASP A 402 -9.06 15.43 -29.15
C ASP A 402 -7.99 16.53 -29.31
N THR A 403 -6.75 16.10 -29.56
CA THR A 403 -5.58 16.97 -29.73
C THR A 403 -5.73 18.00 -30.86
N LYS A 404 -6.66 17.81 -31.81
CA LYS A 404 -6.97 18.82 -32.84
C LYS A 404 -7.67 20.04 -32.27
N ASN A 405 -8.38 19.90 -31.15
CA ASN A 405 -8.98 21.01 -30.43
C ASN A 405 -7.95 21.65 -29.50
N PRO A 406 -7.53 22.90 -29.66
CA PRO A 406 -6.54 23.54 -28.77
C PRO A 406 -7.04 23.66 -27.32
N ALA A 407 -8.35 23.57 -27.09
CA ALA A 407 -8.95 23.57 -25.76
C ALA A 407 -8.90 22.21 -25.06
N HIS A 408 -8.48 21.12 -25.72
CA HIS A 408 -8.45 19.76 -25.17
C HIS A 408 -7.75 19.68 -23.81
N VAL A 409 -8.16 18.68 -23.04
CA VAL A 409 -7.54 18.30 -21.78
C VAL A 409 -6.79 16.97 -21.96
N ILE A 410 -5.83 16.68 -21.09
CA ILE A 410 -5.00 15.48 -21.15
C ILE A 410 -5.37 14.59 -19.97
N ASP A 411 -5.63 13.31 -20.23
CA ASP A 411 -5.90 12.32 -19.19
C ASP A 411 -4.66 12.08 -18.33
N ALA A 412 -4.80 12.29 -17.01
CA ALA A 412 -3.71 12.13 -16.06
C ALA A 412 -3.18 10.70 -16.00
N GLU A 413 -4.02 9.68 -16.27
CA GLU A 413 -3.57 8.30 -16.36
C GLU A 413 -2.49 8.13 -17.45
N LYS A 414 -2.74 8.71 -18.63
CA LYS A 414 -1.88 8.54 -19.82
C LYS A 414 -0.53 9.23 -19.72
N ILE A 415 -0.41 10.24 -18.85
CA ILE A 415 0.82 11.02 -18.68
C ILE A 415 1.47 10.85 -17.30
N SER A 416 1.02 9.89 -16.52
CA SER A 416 1.61 9.58 -15.22
C SER A 416 3.05 9.08 -15.36
N GLN A 417 4.00 9.81 -14.76
CA GLN A 417 5.44 9.49 -14.85
C GLN A 417 5.82 8.16 -14.20
N ASN A 418 5.16 7.80 -13.08
CA ASN A 418 5.37 6.54 -12.39
C ASN A 418 4.33 5.46 -12.79
N GLY A 419 3.58 5.69 -13.86
CA GLY A 419 2.52 4.78 -14.32
C GLY A 419 1.24 4.83 -13.49
N HIS A 420 0.34 3.88 -13.75
CA HIS A 420 -0.95 3.72 -13.07
C HIS A 420 -0.82 2.64 -11.97
N TYR A 421 -1.48 2.84 -10.83
CA TYR A 421 -1.65 1.82 -9.78
C TYR A 421 -3.13 1.56 -9.49
N GLY A 422 -3.50 0.29 -9.28
CA GLY A 422 -4.86 -0.13 -8.98
C GLY A 422 -5.64 -0.61 -10.21
N PRO A 423 -6.96 -0.81 -10.07
CA PRO A 423 -7.84 -1.13 -11.19
C PRO A 423 -7.90 -0.02 -12.24
N TYR A 424 -7.98 -0.39 -13.51
CA TYR A 424 -8.38 0.57 -14.54
C TYR A 424 -9.86 0.94 -14.45
N SER A 425 -10.75 0.02 -14.09
CA SER A 425 -12.15 0.38 -13.86
C SER A 425 -12.30 1.25 -12.63
N SER A 426 -13.20 2.23 -12.69
CA SER A 426 -13.55 3.09 -11.57
C SER A 426 -14.96 2.84 -11.04
N PHE A 427 -15.76 1.97 -11.66
CA PHE A 427 -17.07 1.57 -11.14
C PHE A 427 -17.09 0.10 -10.70
N ASN A 428 -17.56 -0.14 -9.47
CA ASN A 428 -17.63 -1.46 -8.85
C ASN A 428 -19.07 -1.92 -8.52
N GLY A 429 -20.07 -1.02 -8.45
CA GLY A 429 -21.46 -1.41 -8.21
C GLY A 429 -21.69 -2.09 -6.86
N PHE A 430 -20.87 -1.78 -5.85
CA PHE A 430 -20.74 -2.51 -4.58
C PHE A 430 -20.36 -3.98 -4.72
N SER A 431 -19.68 -4.34 -5.81
CA SER A 431 -19.24 -5.70 -6.12
C SER A 431 -17.74 -5.74 -6.34
N LYS A 432 -17.18 -6.95 -6.41
CA LYS A 432 -15.75 -7.13 -6.71
C LYS A 432 -15.35 -6.41 -8.01
N GLU A 433 -14.07 -6.04 -8.08
CA GLU A 433 -13.47 -5.41 -9.25
C GLU A 433 -13.82 -6.16 -10.54
N GLN A 434 -14.19 -5.38 -11.57
CA GLN A 434 -14.55 -5.86 -12.90
C GLN A 434 -13.90 -4.93 -13.92
N GLU A 435 -13.42 -5.46 -15.05
CA GLU A 435 -12.86 -4.65 -16.13
C GLU A 435 -13.95 -3.93 -16.94
N GLY A 436 -13.54 -2.89 -17.68
CA GLY A 436 -14.37 -2.24 -18.70
C GLY A 436 -15.26 -1.08 -18.24
N LYS A 437 -15.12 -0.60 -17.00
CA LYS A 437 -15.91 0.53 -16.49
C LYS A 437 -15.05 1.65 -15.92
N HIS A 438 -14.20 2.20 -16.77
CA HIS A 438 -13.40 3.39 -16.48
C HIS A 438 -14.22 4.64 -16.82
N ILE A 439 -14.89 5.23 -15.83
CA ILE A 439 -15.83 6.35 -16.05
C ILE A 439 -15.52 7.60 -15.21
N ASP A 440 -14.59 7.49 -14.26
CA ASP A 440 -14.13 8.57 -13.41
C ASP A 440 -12.72 8.99 -13.82
N TYR A 441 -12.52 10.29 -14.06
CA TYR A 441 -11.28 10.79 -14.65
C TYR A 441 -10.72 11.97 -13.86
N ILE A 442 -9.40 12.10 -13.96
CA ILE A 442 -8.69 13.35 -13.68
C ILE A 442 -8.00 13.76 -14.97
N PHE A 443 -8.40 14.90 -15.52
CA PHE A 443 -7.72 15.54 -16.64
C PHE A 443 -6.91 16.75 -16.18
N VAL A 444 -5.87 17.09 -16.94
CA VAL A 444 -5.05 18.28 -16.73
C VAL A 444 -4.92 19.10 -18.02
N LYS A 445 -4.67 20.40 -17.87
CA LYS A 445 -4.39 21.30 -19.00
C LYS A 445 -3.45 22.42 -18.59
N ASN A 446 -2.71 22.95 -19.57
CA ASN A 446 -1.80 24.11 -19.44
C ASN A 446 -0.62 23.85 -18.49
N GLY A 447 0.03 22.70 -18.60
CA GLY A 447 1.36 22.45 -18.01
C GLY A 447 1.47 21.66 -16.70
N PRO A 448 0.42 21.32 -15.92
CA PRO A 448 0.58 20.40 -14.80
C PRO A 448 1.24 19.09 -15.25
N SER A 449 2.22 18.63 -14.47
CA SER A 449 2.84 17.31 -14.65
C SER A 449 2.23 16.32 -13.66
N VAL A 450 2.02 15.08 -14.10
CA VAL A 450 1.42 14.01 -13.30
C VAL A 450 2.51 13.05 -12.87
N LEU A 451 2.79 12.98 -11.58
CA LEU A 451 3.82 12.11 -11.01
C LEU A 451 3.29 10.69 -10.84
N GLN A 452 2.07 10.54 -10.35
CA GLN A 452 1.42 9.26 -10.08
C GLN A 452 -0.07 9.38 -10.36
N HIS A 453 -0.65 8.35 -10.96
CA HIS A 453 -2.09 8.13 -11.08
C HIS A 453 -2.47 6.85 -10.33
N THR A 454 -3.62 6.85 -9.66
CA THR A 454 -4.05 5.74 -8.81
C THR A 454 -5.57 5.60 -8.75
N THR A 455 -6.07 4.38 -8.88
CA THR A 455 -7.44 3.98 -8.53
C THR A 455 -7.43 3.19 -7.22
N HIS A 456 -8.29 3.58 -6.27
CA HIS A 456 -8.32 3.05 -4.89
C HIS A 456 -9.42 1.99 -4.72
N SER A 457 -9.03 0.74 -4.42
CA SER A 457 -9.93 -0.42 -4.36
C SER A 457 -10.07 -1.04 -2.95
N GLU A 458 -9.81 -0.25 -1.91
CA GLU A 458 -9.86 -0.67 -0.52
C GLU A 458 -11.28 -1.05 -0.06
N THR A 459 -11.35 -2.00 0.89
CA THR A 459 -12.60 -2.47 1.50
C THR A 459 -12.50 -2.49 3.02
N TRP A 460 -13.66 -2.45 3.68
CA TRP A 460 -13.86 -2.70 5.11
C TRP A 460 -14.75 -3.93 5.27
N ASP A 461 -14.18 -5.03 5.75
CA ASP A 461 -14.87 -6.32 5.84
C ASP A 461 -15.54 -6.78 4.53
N ASN A 462 -14.80 -6.63 3.42
CA ASN A 462 -15.25 -6.88 2.04
C ASN A 462 -16.40 -5.98 1.56
N LYS A 463 -16.64 -4.86 2.22
CA LYS A 463 -17.58 -3.82 1.75
C LYS A 463 -16.81 -2.63 1.20
N TYR A 464 -17.26 -2.14 0.06
CA TYR A 464 -16.73 -0.90 -0.51
C TYR A 464 -17.40 0.31 0.14
N PRO A 465 -16.65 1.41 0.35
CA PRO A 465 -17.20 2.65 0.90
C PRO A 465 -18.09 3.40 -0.10
N THR A 466 -18.14 2.97 -1.36
CA THR A 466 -18.91 3.55 -2.47
C THR A 466 -18.99 2.51 -3.60
N ASP A 467 -19.94 2.65 -4.52
CA ASP A 467 -20.01 1.84 -5.74
C ASP A 467 -19.02 2.28 -6.83
N HIS A 468 -18.20 3.30 -6.55
CA HIS A 468 -17.05 3.69 -7.37
C HIS A 468 -15.72 3.39 -6.66
N PHE A 469 -14.63 3.28 -7.41
CA PHE A 469 -13.28 3.35 -6.90
C PHE A 469 -12.78 4.78 -7.05
N PRO A 470 -12.43 5.48 -5.96
CA PRO A 470 -11.90 6.83 -6.05
C PRO A 470 -10.63 6.84 -6.90
N VAL A 471 -10.50 7.85 -7.76
CA VAL A 471 -9.30 8.02 -8.59
C VAL A 471 -8.53 9.23 -8.07
N SER A 472 -7.21 9.14 -7.98
CA SER A 472 -6.35 10.23 -7.54
C SER A 472 -5.12 10.41 -8.42
N ALA A 473 -4.65 11.65 -8.52
CA ALA A 473 -3.43 12.00 -9.21
C ALA A 473 -2.55 12.89 -8.33
N VAL A 474 -1.27 12.57 -8.25
CA VAL A 474 -0.25 13.44 -7.66
C VAL A 474 0.27 14.36 -8.77
N ILE A 475 -0.04 15.65 -8.66
CA ILE A 475 0.13 16.64 -9.71
C ILE A 475 1.09 17.72 -9.22
N ARG A 476 2.04 18.12 -10.07
CA ARG A 476 2.88 19.30 -9.84
C ARG A 476 2.45 20.43 -10.77
N ILE A 477 2.05 21.55 -10.17
CA ILE A 477 1.70 22.80 -10.84
C ILE A 477 2.99 23.47 -11.33
N PRO A 478 3.06 23.89 -12.61
CA PRO A 478 4.26 24.46 -13.23
C PRO A 478 4.76 25.73 -12.54
#